data_AF-A0A1G0GCW9-F1
#
_entry.id   AF-A0A1G0GCW9-F1
#
_cell.length_a   1.000
_cell.length_b   1.000
_cell.length_c   1.000
_cell.angle_alpha   90.00
_cell.angle_beta   90.00
_cell.angle_gamma   90.00
#
_symmetry.space_group_name_H-M   'P 1'
#
loop_
_entity.id
_entity.type
_entity.pdbx_description
1 polymer ?
#
loop_
_entity_poly.entity_id
_entity_poly.type
_entity_poly.pdbx_seq_one_letter_code
_entity_poly.pdbx_strand_id
1 'polypeptide(L)'
;MKMQNEIYETLTSASKSSYATMKELGDINTSLLRQMTELQYSFAVTTIGSGVKQAKVLSGTTNYRDILNAQVDFANEYVNKVTDFNRQTAGVMIEARDDMVALFEKGLENVTEKSNRPKAQRAAKKAAN
;
A
#
# COMPACT_ATOMS: atom_id res chain seq x y z
N MET A 1 1.29 -41.30 21.66
CA MET A 1 0.12 -40.54 21.14
C MET A 1 0.18 -39.03 21.43
N LYS A 2 0.46 -38.56 22.66
CA LYS A 2 0.51 -37.09 22.95
C LYS A 2 1.52 -36.29 22.09
N MET A 3 2.73 -36.80 21.92
CA MET A 3 3.79 -36.13 21.14
C MET A 3 3.48 -36.05 19.64
N GLN A 4 2.71 -37.00 19.11
CA GLN A 4 2.28 -36.99 17.71
C GLN A 4 1.21 -35.92 17.50
N ASN A 5 0.24 -35.81 18.41
CA ASN A 5 -0.78 -34.75 18.38
C ASN A 5 -0.17 -33.35 18.51
N GLU A 6 0.84 -33.14 19.37
CA GLU A 6 1.54 -31.85 19.51
C GLU A 6 2.27 -31.43 18.22
N ILE A 7 2.86 -32.38 17.48
CA ILE A 7 3.50 -32.12 16.18
C ILE A 7 2.44 -31.75 15.13
N TYR A 8 1.31 -32.47 15.08
CA TYR A 8 0.20 -32.17 14.17
C TYR A 8 -0.44 -30.80 14.44
N GLU A 9 -0.65 -30.43 15.70
CA GLU A 9 -1.17 -29.11 16.08
C GLU A 9 -0.20 -27.99 15.73
N THR A 10 1.10 -28.19 15.98
CA THR A 10 2.15 -27.22 15.63
C THR A 10 2.20 -26.99 14.13
N LEU A 11 2.19 -28.07 13.33
CA LEU A 11 2.19 -27.99 11.87
C LEU A 11 0.93 -27.30 11.33
N THR A 12 -0.24 -27.63 11.88
CA THR A 12 -1.52 -27.01 11.49
C THR A 12 -1.53 -25.51 11.83
N SER A 13 -1.04 -25.13 13.00
CA SER A 13 -0.97 -23.72 13.43
C SER A 13 0.05 -22.92 12.60
N ALA A 14 1.18 -23.53 12.24
CA ALA A 14 2.17 -22.93 11.36
C ALA A 14 1.59 -22.71 9.96
N SER A 15 0.95 -23.72 9.38
CA SER A 15 0.31 -23.64 8.06
C SER A 15 -0.77 -22.55 8.00
N LYS A 16 -1.64 -22.45 9.01
CA LYS A 16 -2.65 -21.38 9.11
C LYS A 16 -2.02 -19.99 9.21
N SER A 17 -0.97 -19.84 10.00
CA SER A 17 -0.23 -18.57 10.16
C SER A 17 0.45 -18.14 8.86
N SER A 18 1.08 -19.08 8.15
CA SER A 18 1.69 -18.82 6.84
C SER A 18 0.66 -18.43 5.79
N TYR A 19 -0.48 -19.11 5.76
CA TYR A 19 -1.58 -18.76 4.84
C TYR A 19 -2.14 -17.35 5.12
N ALA A 20 -2.36 -17.00 6.39
CA ALA A 20 -2.79 -15.66 6.77
C ALA A 20 -1.78 -14.59 6.35
N THR A 21 -0.48 -14.83 6.54
CA THR A 21 0.59 -13.91 6.13
C THR A 21 0.62 -13.74 4.60
N MET A 22 0.51 -14.85 3.84
CA MET A 22 0.44 -14.79 2.37
C MET A 22 -0.78 -14.03 1.88
N LYS A 23 -1.92 -14.18 2.56
CA LYS A 23 -3.12 -13.41 2.25
C LYS A 23 -2.90 -11.92 2.51
N GLU A 24 -2.37 -11.55 3.68
CA GLU A 24 -2.09 -10.15 4.01
C GLU A 24 -1.09 -9.51 3.02
N LEU A 25 -0.04 -10.24 2.61
CA LEU A 25 0.85 -9.80 1.51
C LEU A 25 0.12 -9.58 0.18
N GLY A 26 -0.78 -10.50 -0.18
CA GLY A 26 -1.60 -10.39 -1.38
C GLY A 26 -2.53 -9.18 -1.35
N ASP A 27 -3.12 -8.92 -0.19
CA ASP A 27 -4.02 -7.79 0.04
C ASP A 27 -3.25 -6.45 -0.06
N ILE A 28 -2.06 -6.35 0.52
CA ILE A 28 -1.16 -5.18 0.40
C ILE A 28 -0.83 -4.89 -1.07
N ASN A 29 -0.38 -5.91 -1.81
CA ASN A 29 -0.03 -5.75 -3.23
C ASN A 29 -1.23 -5.35 -4.09
N THR A 30 -2.40 -5.92 -3.81
CA THR A 30 -3.65 -5.59 -4.53
C THR A 30 -4.09 -4.16 -4.24
N SER A 31 -4.01 -3.74 -2.97
CA SER A 31 -4.30 -2.36 -2.55
C SER A 31 -3.37 -1.37 -3.26
N LEU A 32 -2.06 -1.63 -3.23
CA LEU A 32 -1.05 -0.80 -3.91
C LEU A 32 -1.35 -0.67 -5.40
N LEU A 33 -1.61 -1.79 -6.11
CA LEU A 33 -1.92 -1.77 -7.54
C LEU A 33 -3.20 -0.99 -7.85
N ARG A 34 -4.24 -1.13 -7.02
CA ARG A 34 -5.49 -0.41 -7.17
C ARG A 34 -5.27 1.09 -7.03
N GLN A 35 -4.62 1.52 -5.96
CA GLN A 35 -4.34 2.92 -5.68
C GLN A 35 -3.44 3.55 -6.76
N MET A 36 -2.41 2.84 -7.22
CA MET A 36 -1.56 3.28 -8.33
C MET A 36 -2.33 3.44 -9.64
N THR A 37 -3.26 2.53 -9.92
CA THR A 37 -4.13 2.61 -11.10
C THR A 37 -5.11 3.78 -11.01
N GLU A 38 -5.69 4.02 -9.83
CA GLU A 38 -6.54 5.17 -9.55
C GLU A 38 -5.78 6.49 -9.75
N LEU A 39 -4.52 6.59 -9.30
CA LEU A 39 -3.66 7.75 -9.52
C LEU A 39 -3.36 7.98 -11.00
N GLN A 40 -3.02 6.93 -11.75
CA GLN A 40 -2.77 7.04 -13.20
C GLN A 40 -4.02 7.48 -13.95
N TYR A 41 -5.20 6.95 -13.58
CA TYR A 41 -6.46 7.33 -14.17
C TYR A 41 -6.82 8.80 -13.85
N SER A 42 -6.69 9.19 -12.58
CA SER A 42 -6.91 10.57 -12.13
C SER A 42 -6.01 11.55 -12.88
N PHE A 43 -4.72 11.24 -13.02
CA PHE A 43 -3.78 12.06 -13.79
C PHE A 43 -4.17 12.17 -15.26
N ALA A 44 -4.59 11.07 -15.89
CA ALA A 44 -5.02 11.05 -17.30
C ALA A 44 -6.29 11.88 -17.53
N VAL A 45 -7.34 11.67 -16.72
CA VAL A 45 -8.60 12.44 -16.80
C VAL A 45 -8.33 13.92 -16.64
N THR A 46 -7.51 14.28 -15.67
CA THR A 46 -7.21 15.68 -15.35
C THR A 46 -6.36 16.32 -16.47
N THR A 47 -5.48 15.58 -17.13
CA THR A 47 -4.70 16.05 -18.28
C THR A 47 -5.58 16.29 -19.51
N ILE A 48 -6.51 15.37 -19.79
CA ILE A 48 -7.51 15.53 -20.87
C ILE A 48 -8.36 16.79 -20.62
N GLY A 49 -8.79 17.02 -19.37
CA GLY A 49 -9.51 18.23 -18.98
C GLY A 49 -8.76 19.53 -19.30
N SER A 50 -7.46 19.61 -18.98
CA SER A 50 -6.63 20.77 -19.37
C SER A 50 -6.50 20.92 -20.87
N GLY A 51 -6.29 19.82 -21.60
CA GLY A 51 -6.15 19.86 -23.06
C GLY A 51 -7.40 20.40 -23.74
N VAL A 52 -8.59 19.95 -23.31
CA VAL A 52 -9.88 20.46 -23.80
C VAL A 52 -10.06 21.93 -23.48
N LYS A 53 -9.70 22.36 -22.27
CA LYS A 53 -9.79 23.76 -21.85
C LYS A 53 -8.87 24.65 -22.68
N GLN A 54 -7.65 24.21 -22.92
CA GLN A 54 -6.68 24.94 -23.75
C GLN A 54 -7.12 24.99 -25.22
N ALA A 55 -7.62 23.88 -25.77
CA ALA A 55 -8.16 23.84 -27.13
C ALA A 55 -9.33 24.82 -27.32
N LYS A 56 -10.23 24.92 -26.33
CA LYS A 56 -11.33 25.91 -26.36
C LYS A 56 -10.80 27.34 -26.42
N VAL A 57 -9.84 27.71 -25.58
CA VAL A 57 -9.27 29.06 -25.57
C VAL A 57 -8.59 29.36 -26.92
N LEU A 58 -7.76 28.45 -27.42
CA LEU A 58 -7.06 28.61 -28.69
C LEU A 58 -8.00 28.66 -29.90
N SER A 59 -9.11 27.92 -29.87
CA SER A 59 -10.12 27.97 -30.95
C SER A 59 -10.97 29.24 -30.95
N GLY A 60 -11.05 29.95 -29.81
CA GLY A 60 -11.95 31.08 -29.60
C GLY A 60 -11.29 32.46 -29.63
N THR A 61 -9.96 32.54 -29.64
CA THR A 61 -9.24 33.83 -29.62
C THR A 61 -8.19 33.93 -30.73
N THR A 62 -8.12 35.10 -31.37
CA THR A 62 -7.02 35.49 -32.27
C THR A 62 -6.03 36.43 -31.58
N ASN A 63 -6.31 36.81 -30.32
CA ASN A 63 -5.49 37.74 -29.55
C ASN A 63 -4.27 37.02 -28.97
N TYR A 64 -3.09 37.47 -29.37
CA TYR A 64 -1.81 36.92 -28.93
C TYR A 64 -1.61 36.95 -27.40
N ARG A 65 -2.14 37.97 -26.70
CA ARG A 65 -2.05 38.02 -25.22
C ARG A 65 -2.87 36.91 -24.56
N ASP A 66 -4.04 36.61 -25.10
CA ASP A 66 -4.90 35.55 -24.57
C ASP A 66 -4.27 34.17 -24.80
N ILE A 67 -3.60 33.98 -25.94
CA ILE A 67 -2.82 32.77 -26.25
C ILE A 67 -1.66 32.60 -25.27
N LEU A 68 -0.91 33.66 -24.97
CA LEU A 68 0.19 33.60 -23.99
C LEU A 68 -0.32 33.30 -22.58
N ASN A 69 -1.40 33.95 -22.15
CA ASN A 69 -2.01 33.66 -20.85
C ASN A 69 -2.47 32.20 -20.76
N ALA A 70 -3.08 31.66 -21.82
CA ALA A 70 -3.50 30.26 -21.87
C ALA A 70 -2.32 29.27 -21.80
N GLN A 71 -1.15 29.62 -22.33
CA GLN A 71 0.06 28.81 -22.20
C GLN A 71 0.63 28.85 -20.78
N VAL A 72 0.68 30.02 -20.15
CA VAL A 72 1.14 30.17 -18.75
C VAL A 72 0.21 29.43 -17.80
N ASP A 73 -1.11 29.58 -17.98
CA ASP A 73 -2.11 28.89 -17.18
C ASP A 73 -1.98 27.37 -17.32
N PHE A 74 -1.82 26.86 -18.55
CA PHE A 74 -1.59 25.45 -18.79
C PHE A 74 -0.30 24.94 -18.15
N ALA A 75 0.80 25.69 -18.26
CA ALA A 75 2.08 25.32 -17.64
C ALA A 75 1.96 25.22 -16.12
N ASN A 76 1.32 26.21 -15.48
CA ASN A 76 1.06 26.20 -14.04
C ASN A 76 0.15 25.03 -13.64
N GLU A 77 -0.92 24.79 -14.39
CA GLU A 77 -1.85 23.69 -14.11
C GLU A 77 -1.15 22.33 -14.25
N TYR A 78 -0.30 22.16 -15.26
CA TYR A 78 0.47 20.95 -15.50
C TYR A 78 1.50 20.70 -14.39
N VAL A 79 2.27 21.72 -13.98
CA VAL A 79 3.25 21.61 -12.88
C VAL A 79 2.57 21.22 -11.58
N ASN A 80 1.42 21.84 -11.26
CA ASN A 80 0.65 21.48 -10.07
C ASN A 80 0.17 20.03 -10.14
N LYS A 81 -0.34 19.57 -11.27
CA LYS A 81 -0.79 18.17 -11.46
C LYS A 81 0.32 17.16 -11.30
N VAL A 82 1.49 17.41 -11.91
CA VAL A 82 2.65 16.51 -11.77
C VAL A 82 3.13 16.48 -10.33
N THR A 83 3.16 17.63 -9.66
CA THR A 83 3.56 17.73 -8.25
C THR A 83 2.59 16.96 -7.35
N ASP A 84 1.29 17.13 -7.54
CA ASP A 84 0.26 16.44 -6.75
C ASP A 84 0.23 14.94 -7.04
N PHE A 85 0.43 14.53 -8.29
CA PHE A 85 0.59 13.12 -8.66
C PHE A 85 1.79 12.51 -7.92
N ASN A 86 2.95 13.16 -7.97
CA ASN A 86 4.16 12.67 -7.30
C ASN A 86 3.98 12.59 -5.78
N ARG A 87 3.33 13.58 -5.15
CA ARG A 87 3.01 13.55 -3.71
C ARG A 87 2.10 12.39 -3.35
N GLN A 88 1.05 12.18 -4.13
CA GLN A 88 0.10 11.09 -3.89
C GLN A 88 0.77 9.72 -4.10
N THR A 89 1.55 9.55 -5.17
CA THR A 89 2.33 8.33 -5.40
C THR A 89 3.29 8.03 -4.26
N ALA A 90 4.00 9.05 -3.75
CA ALA A 90 4.86 8.88 -2.60
C ALA A 90 4.07 8.44 -1.35
N GLY A 91 2.88 9.03 -1.12
CA GLY A 91 1.98 8.63 -0.04
C GLY A 91 1.58 7.16 -0.11
N VAL A 92 1.10 6.70 -1.27
CA VAL A 92 0.69 5.31 -1.50
C VAL A 92 1.86 4.33 -1.27
N MET A 93 3.07 4.69 -1.70
CA MET A 93 4.25 3.85 -1.50
C MET A 93 4.71 3.80 -0.04
N ILE A 94 4.57 4.90 0.70
CA ILE A 94 4.84 4.94 2.14
C ILE A 94 3.83 4.07 2.90
N GLU A 95 2.55 4.18 2.57
CA GLU A 95 1.49 3.36 3.19
C GLU A 95 1.76 1.87 2.97
N ALA A 96 2.04 1.45 1.72
CA ALA A 96 2.37 0.06 1.42
C ALA A 96 3.64 -0.42 2.14
N ARG A 97 4.64 0.46 2.30
CA ARG A 97 5.85 0.16 3.10
C ARG A 97 5.49 -0.08 4.57
N ASP A 98 4.68 0.81 5.14
CA ASP A 98 4.34 0.75 6.56
C ASP A 98 3.46 -0.48 6.86
N ASP A 99 2.53 -0.85 5.96
CA ASP A 99 1.77 -2.10 6.03
C ASP A 99 2.68 -3.34 5.99
N MET A 100 3.70 -3.33 5.13
CA MET A 100 4.70 -4.40 5.05
C MET A 100 5.54 -4.51 6.33
N VAL A 101 5.92 -3.37 6.92
CA VAL A 101 6.64 -3.34 8.20
C VAL A 101 5.76 -3.90 9.31
N ALA A 102 4.49 -3.48 9.40
CA ALA A 102 3.54 -3.98 10.39
C ALA A 102 3.33 -5.50 10.25
N LEU A 103 3.24 -6.01 9.02
CA LEU A 103 3.15 -7.45 8.77
C LEU A 103 4.40 -8.20 9.25
N PHE A 104 5.58 -7.63 9.05
CA PHE A 104 6.83 -8.19 9.52
C PHE A 104 6.93 -8.21 11.05
N GLU A 105 6.56 -7.10 11.71
CA GLU A 105 6.52 -6.98 13.18
C GLU A 105 5.57 -8.02 13.80
N LYS A 106 4.36 -8.16 13.24
CA LYS A 106 3.41 -9.21 13.61
C LYS A 106 3.99 -10.62 13.43
N GLY A 107 4.78 -10.83 12.38
CA GLY A 107 5.51 -12.08 12.16
C GLY A 107 6.50 -12.38 13.30
N LEU A 108 7.27 -11.37 13.73
CA LEU A 108 8.22 -11.50 14.84
C LEU A 108 7.53 -11.77 16.17
N GLU A 109 6.48 -11.02 16.51
CA GLU A 109 5.71 -11.21 17.75
C GLU A 109 5.22 -12.66 17.89
N ASN A 110 4.65 -13.22 16.81
CA ASN A 110 4.19 -14.60 16.75
C ASN A 110 5.32 -15.63 17.00
N VAL A 111 6.56 -15.33 16.62
CA VAL A 111 7.72 -16.19 16.88
C VAL A 111 8.18 -16.08 18.34
N THR A 112 8.22 -14.87 18.88
CA THR A 112 8.61 -14.62 20.29
C THR A 112 7.63 -15.23 21.28
N GLU A 113 6.32 -15.13 21.05
CA GLU A 113 5.31 -15.76 21.90
C GLU A 113 5.41 -17.28 21.88
N LYS A 114 5.60 -17.89 20.70
CA LYS A 114 5.76 -19.34 20.55
C LYS A 114 7.05 -19.85 21.20
N SER A 115 8.12 -19.05 21.23
CA SER A 115 9.39 -19.39 21.90
C SER A 115 9.28 -19.41 23.43
N ASN A 116 8.40 -18.58 24.01
CA ASN A 116 8.20 -18.50 25.46
C ASN A 116 7.20 -19.52 26.04
N ARG A 117 6.27 -20.04 25.23
CA ARG A 117 5.33 -21.12 25.63
C ARG A 117 6.00 -22.39 26.20
N PRO A 118 7.07 -22.95 25.60
CA PRO A 118 7.73 -24.13 26.16
C PRO A 118 8.45 -23.86 27.50
N LYS A 119 8.87 -22.62 27.77
CA LYS A 119 9.45 -22.23 29.07
C LYS A 119 8.37 -22.09 30.15
N ALA A 120 7.24 -21.47 29.83
CA ALA A 120 6.10 -21.31 30.75
C ALA A 120 5.46 -22.67 31.11
N GLN A 121 5.29 -23.58 30.16
CA GLN A 121 4.77 -24.93 30.42
C GLN A 121 5.75 -25.79 31.23
N ARG A 122 7.06 -25.66 31.02
CA ARG A 122 8.08 -26.32 31.84
C ARG A 122 8.16 -25.76 33.26
N ALA A 123 8.00 -24.45 33.43
CA ALA A 123 7.93 -23.81 34.74
C ALA A 123 6.67 -24.23 35.52
N ALA A 124 5.51 -24.25 34.85
CA ALA A 124 4.26 -24.71 35.45
C ALA A 124 4.31 -26.19 35.85
N LYS A 125 4.95 -27.07 35.05
CA LYS A 125 5.17 -28.49 35.42
C LYS A 125 6.14 -28.66 36.58
N LYS A 126 7.12 -27.76 36.77
CA LYS A 126 8.03 -27.79 37.92
C LYS A 126 7.41 -27.24 39.20
N ALA A 127 6.44 -26.33 39.09
CA ALA A 127 5.73 -25.77 40.24
C ALA A 127 4.57 -26.66 40.74
N ALA A 128 4.14 -27.64 39.95
CA ALA A 128 3.07 -28.59 40.28
C ALA A 128 3.58 -29.95 40.80
N ASN A 129 4.91 -30.11 40.95
CA ASN A 129 5.57 -31.30 41.50
C ASN A 129 6.28 -30.95 42.81
#